data_AF-A0A1Q6L8J9-F1
#
_entry.id   AF-A0A1Q6L8J9-F1
#
_cell.length_a   1.000
_cell.length_b   1.000
_cell.length_c   1.000
_cell.angle_alpha   90.00
_cell.angle_beta   90.00
_cell.angle_gamma   90.00
#
_symmetry.space_group_name_H-M   'P 1'
#
loop_
_entity.id
_entity.type
_entity.pdbx_description
1 polymer ?
#
loop_
_entity_poly.entity_id
_entity_poly.type
_entity_poly.pdbx_seq_one_letter_code
_entity_poly.pdbx_strand_id
1 'polypeptide(L)'
;MLDDRKGNEMNKEIELIKNIIKTREELKNNNKNFEFAELDLVDYYIYQIKANQAKLNYLFKLAKAKGITIDSINQIEYSNYEEEIS
;
A
#
# COMPACT_ATOMS: atom_id res chain seq x y z
N MET A 1 14.99 -12.27 24.42
CA MET A 1 15.66 -12.91 23.26
C MET A 1 14.71 -13.64 22.29
N LEU A 2 13.74 -14.45 22.72
CA LEU A 2 12.69 -14.97 21.80
C LEU A 2 11.54 -13.98 21.58
N ASP A 3 11.22 -13.18 22.61
CA ASP A 3 10.14 -12.19 22.62
C ASP A 3 10.41 -11.00 21.66
N ASP A 4 11.65 -10.49 21.68
CA ASP A 4 12.08 -9.37 20.83
C ASP A 4 12.01 -9.69 19.33
N ARG A 5 12.17 -10.97 18.96
CA ARG A 5 12.12 -11.41 17.55
C ARG A 5 10.70 -11.42 17.01
N LYS A 6 9.73 -11.88 17.80
CA LYS A 6 8.30 -11.86 17.43
C LYS A 6 7.78 -10.43 17.28
N GLY A 7 8.14 -9.54 18.21
CA GLY A 7 7.78 -8.12 18.11
C GLY A 7 8.32 -7.46 16.83
N ASN A 8 9.55 -7.79 16.44
CA ASN A 8 10.16 -7.27 15.20
C ASN A 8 9.47 -7.82 13.93
N GLU A 9 9.11 -9.10 13.91
CA GLU A 9 8.37 -9.69 12.79
C GLU A 9 6.99 -9.06 12.61
N MET A 10 6.25 -8.87 13.71
CA MET A 10 4.95 -8.21 13.69
C MET A 10 5.04 -6.76 13.19
N ASN A 11 6.07 -6.01 13.60
CA ASN A 11 6.32 -4.65 13.10
C ASN A 11 6.54 -4.63 11.58
N LYS A 12 7.30 -5.61 11.04
CA LYS A 12 7.53 -5.73 9.59
C LYS A 12 6.25 -6.07 8.82
N GLU A 13 5.36 -6.85 9.42
CA GLU A 13 4.05 -7.17 8.81
C GLU A 13 3.15 -5.94 8.79
N ILE A 14 3.08 -5.17 9.87
CA ILE A 14 2.35 -3.90 9.93
C ILE A 14 2.91 -2.91 8.89
N GLU A 15 4.24 -2.79 8.79
CA GLU A 15 4.87 -1.95 7.76
C GLU A 15 4.54 -2.40 6.34
N LEU A 16 4.52 -3.71 6.09
CA LEU A 16 4.12 -4.25 4.79
C LEU A 16 2.66 -3.86 4.46
N ILE A 17 1.75 -3.97 5.43
CA ILE A 17 0.34 -3.60 5.26
C ILE A 17 0.20 -2.09 5.00
N LYS A 18 0.88 -1.25 5.78
CA LYS A 18 0.91 0.21 5.56
C LYS A 18 1.42 0.57 4.17
N ASN A 19 2.44 -0.12 3.68
CA ASN A 19 2.97 0.09 2.33
C ASN A 19 1.96 -0.32 1.24
N ILE A 20 1.18 -1.38 1.45
CA ILE A 20 0.10 -1.78 0.53
C ILE A 20 -0.97 -0.69 0.46
N ILE A 21 -1.46 -0.24 1.62
CA ILE A 21 -2.51 0.80 1.71
C ILE A 21 -2.03 2.09 1.03
N LYS A 22 -0.82 2.56 1.37
CA LYS A 22 -0.23 3.76 0.77
C LYS A 22 -0.11 3.64 -0.75
N THR A 23 0.39 2.50 -1.25
CA THR A 23 0.57 2.32 -2.70
C THR A 23 -0.79 2.23 -3.43
N ARG A 24 -1.85 1.71 -2.79
CA ARG A 24 -3.23 1.74 -3.34
C ARG A 24 -3.74 3.17 -3.46
N GLU A 25 -3.55 3.99 -2.43
CA GLU A 25 -4.01 5.38 -2.44
C GLU A 25 -3.21 6.22 -3.44
N GLU A 26 -1.88 6.03 -3.52
CA GLU A 26 -1.03 6.63 -4.57
C GLU A 26 -1.50 6.24 -5.97
N LEU A 27 -1.79 4.96 -6.21
CA LEU A 27 -2.30 4.50 -7.51
C LEU A 27 -3.65 5.15 -7.84
N LYS A 28 -4.59 5.19 -6.89
CA LYS A 28 -5.90 5.81 -7.06
C LYS A 28 -5.77 7.30 -7.40
N ASN A 29 -4.92 8.03 -6.68
CA ASN A 29 -4.70 9.45 -6.91
C ASN A 29 -3.98 9.71 -8.25
N ASN A 30 -3.01 8.88 -8.62
CA ASN A 30 -2.38 8.97 -9.95
C ASN A 30 -3.39 8.73 -11.09
N ASN A 31 -4.30 7.77 -10.95
CA ASN A 31 -5.36 7.55 -11.95
C ASN A 31 -6.30 8.75 -12.04
N LYS A 32 -6.78 9.28 -10.91
CA LYS A 32 -7.61 10.49 -10.88
C LYS A 32 -6.91 11.68 -11.54
N ASN A 33 -5.65 11.91 -11.21
CA ASN A 33 -4.89 13.03 -11.75
C ASN A 33 -4.58 12.84 -13.25
N PHE A 34 -4.37 11.61 -13.69
CA PHE A 34 -4.16 11.28 -15.10
C PHE A 34 -5.35 11.68 -15.97
N GLU A 35 -6.58 11.53 -15.48
CA GLU A 35 -7.80 11.95 -16.20
C GLU A 35 -7.81 13.45 -16.56
N PHE A 36 -7.10 14.27 -15.78
CA PHE A 36 -7.03 15.73 -15.95
C PHE A 36 -5.62 16.22 -16.28
N ALA A 37 -4.70 15.32 -16.65
CA ALA A 37 -3.30 15.66 -16.86
C ALA A 37 -3.10 16.53 -18.11
N GLU A 38 -2.28 17.57 -17.97
CA GLU A 38 -1.73 18.31 -19.12
C GLU A 38 -0.78 17.40 -19.92
N LEU A 39 -0.59 17.72 -21.21
CA LEU A 39 0.14 16.88 -22.17
C LEU A 39 1.57 16.53 -21.71
N ASP A 40 2.23 17.44 -21.02
CA ASP A 40 3.59 17.28 -20.47
C ASP A 40 3.65 16.38 -19.23
N LEU A 41 2.51 16.14 -18.56
CA LEU A 41 2.41 15.27 -17.38
C LEU A 41 1.87 13.86 -17.69
N VAL A 42 1.39 13.62 -18.91
CA VAL A 42 0.82 12.32 -19.34
C VAL A 42 1.81 11.18 -19.12
N ASP A 43 3.04 11.31 -19.62
CA ASP A 43 4.06 10.27 -19.49
C ASP A 43 4.47 10.04 -18.03
N TYR A 44 4.53 11.11 -17.24
CA TYR A 44 4.80 11.04 -15.82
C TYR A 44 3.74 10.20 -15.11
N TYR A 45 2.46 10.49 -15.29
CA TYR A 45 1.38 9.73 -14.64
C TYR A 45 1.29 8.28 -15.17
N ILE A 46 1.50 8.04 -16.46
CA ILE A 46 1.58 6.67 -17.02
C ILE A 46 2.68 5.87 -16.31
N TYR A 47 3.87 6.47 -16.14
CA TYR A 47 4.97 5.85 -15.43
C TYR A 47 4.59 5.53 -13.98
N GLN A 48 4.04 6.51 -13.24
CA GLN A 48 3.65 6.34 -11.84
C GLN A 48 2.57 5.25 -11.68
N ILE A 49 1.57 5.20 -12.56
CA ILE A 49 0.51 4.19 -12.55
C ILE A 49 1.11 2.80 -12.74
N LYS A 50 1.94 2.60 -13.76
CA LYS A 50 2.58 1.30 -14.05
C LYS A 50 3.51 0.88 -12.92
N ALA A 51 4.29 1.80 -12.37
CA ALA A 51 5.19 1.53 -11.26
C ALA A 51 4.42 1.09 -10.01
N ASN A 52 3.35 1.81 -9.65
CA ASN A 52 2.53 1.47 -8.48
C ASN A 52 1.74 0.17 -8.66
N GLN A 53 1.26 -0.14 -9.88
CA GLN A 53 0.65 -1.44 -10.18
C GLN A 53 1.66 -2.59 -10.01
N ALA A 54 2.88 -2.45 -10.54
CA ALA A 54 3.93 -3.45 -10.37
C ALA A 54 4.34 -3.62 -8.90
N LYS A 55 4.46 -2.52 -8.16
CA LYS A 55 4.74 -2.51 -6.71
C LYS A 55 3.64 -3.20 -5.92
N LEU A 56 2.37 -2.91 -6.18
CA LEU A 56 1.24 -3.59 -5.53
C LEU A 56 1.24 -5.09 -5.79
N ASN A 57 1.47 -5.51 -7.04
CA ASN A 57 1.57 -6.93 -7.38
C ASN A 57 2.68 -7.64 -6.60
N TYR A 58 3.83 -6.99 -6.41
CA TYR A 58 4.91 -7.51 -5.58
C TYR A 58 4.52 -7.57 -4.09
N LEU A 59 3.96 -6.48 -3.54
CA LEU A 59 3.59 -6.41 -2.13
C LEU A 59 2.50 -7.44 -1.78
N PHE A 60 1.51 -7.67 -2.65
CA PHE A 60 0.50 -8.71 -2.44
C PHE A 60 1.07 -10.12 -2.48
N LYS A 61 2.02 -10.39 -3.39
CA LYS A 61 2.73 -11.69 -3.40
C LYS A 61 3.50 -11.90 -2.09
N LEU A 62 4.15 -10.85 -1.59
CA LEU A 62 4.90 -10.89 -0.34
C LEU A 62 3.97 -11.07 0.88
N ALA A 63 2.84 -10.35 0.93
CA ALA A 63 1.84 -10.48 1.98
C ALA A 63 1.25 -11.90 2.02
N LYS A 64 0.89 -12.45 0.85
CA LYS A 64 0.41 -13.84 0.73
C LYS A 64 1.45 -14.84 1.22
N ALA A 65 2.72 -14.67 0.87
CA ALA A 65 3.81 -15.53 1.33
C ALA A 65 4.01 -15.49 2.85
N LYS A 66 3.59 -14.39 3.51
CA LYS A 66 3.62 -14.21 4.97
C LYS A 66 2.32 -14.62 5.67
N GLY A 67 1.32 -15.09 4.93
CA GLY A 67 0.01 -15.45 5.50
C GLY A 67 -0.87 -14.25 5.87
N ILE A 68 -0.51 -13.04 5.45
CA ILE A 68 -1.33 -11.84 5.66
C ILE A 68 -2.53 -11.87 4.70
N THR A 69 -3.73 -11.74 5.23
CA THR A 69 -4.97 -11.78 4.44
C THR A 69 -5.43 -10.38 4.04
N ILE A 70 -6.35 -10.32 3.07
CA ILE A 70 -7.01 -9.06 2.67
C ILE A 70 -7.80 -8.48 3.85
N ASP A 71 -8.42 -9.31 4.68
CA ASP A 71 -9.19 -8.85 5.85
C ASP A 71 -8.30 -8.11 6.85
N SER A 72 -7.08 -8.61 7.11
CA SER A 72 -6.10 -7.94 7.97
C SER A 72 -5.66 -6.58 7.40
N ILE A 73 -5.52 -6.50 6.07
CA ILE A 73 -5.17 -5.24 5.39
C ILE A 73 -6.30 -4.23 5.54
N ASN A 74 -7.55 -4.65 5.27
CA ASN A 74 -8.72 -3.79 5.39
C ASN A 74 -8.93 -3.32 6.83
N GLN A 75 -8.71 -4.20 7.83
CA GLN A 75 -8.84 -3.83 9.25
C GLN A 75 -7.90 -2.68 9.63
N ILE A 76 -6.62 -2.76 9.24
CA ILE A 76 -5.66 -1.69 9.51
C ILE A 76 -5.99 -0.42 8.73
N GLU A 77 -6.48 -0.55 7.50
CA GLU A 77 -6.96 0.59 6.70
C GLU A 77 -8.10 1.32 7.44
N TYR A 78 -9.11 0.60 7.95
CA TYR A 78 -10.18 1.19 8.77
C TYR A 78 -9.68 1.82 10.07
N SER A 79 -8.77 1.15 10.80
CA SER A 79 -8.21 1.72 12.03
C SER A 79 -7.46 3.03 11.79
N ASN A 80 -6.69 3.13 10.71
CA ASN A 80 -6.02 4.39 10.35
C ASN A 80 -7.03 5.49 9.99
N TYR A 81 -8.12 5.14 9.29
CA TYR A 81 -9.17 6.10 8.97
C TYR A 81 -9.87 6.66 10.22
N GLU A 82 -10.15 5.82 11.22
CA GLU A 82 -10.74 6.24 12.50
C GLU A 82 -9.79 7.16 13.31
N GLU A 83 -8.47 6.89 13.27
CA GLU A 83 -7.47 7.76 13.90
C GLU A 83 -7.36 9.14 13.23
N GLU A 84 -7.52 9.23 11.91
CA GLU A 84 -7.42 10.51 11.17
C GLU A 84 -8.62 11.45 11.39
N ILE A 85 -9.79 10.91 11.77
CA ILE A 85 -11.03 11.68 11.97
C ILE A 85 -11.34 11.99 13.45
N SER A 86 -10.57 11.45 14.39
CA SER A 86 -10.69 11.69 15.84
C SER A 86 -9.84 12.88 16.31
#